data_AF-A0AAD5ASN0-F1
#
_entry.id   AF-A0AAD5ASN0-F1
#
_cell.length_a   1.000
_cell.length_b   1.000
_cell.length_c   1.000
_cell.angle_alpha   90.00
_cell.angle_beta   90.00
_cell.angle_gamma   90.00
#
_symmetry.space_group_name_H-M   'P 1'
#
loop_
_entity.id
_entity.type
_entity.pdbx_description
1 polymer ?
#
loop_
_entity_poly.entity_id
_entity_poly.type
_entity_poly.pdbx_seq_one_letter_code
_entity_poly.pdbx_strand_id
1 'polypeptide(L)' 'MAEKFDNLEEHLEKFIENIRQLGIIVSDFQPSSQTGLNQKLNLMITGLQDVEKCRQQLNDIHVPLEAFE' A
#
# COMPACT_ATOMS: atom_id res chain seq x y z
N MET A 1 -8.65 17.65 -8.43
CA MET A 1 -7.19 17.46 -8.58
C MET A 1 -6.60 17.05 -7.24
N ALA A 2 -6.78 17.84 -6.17
CA ALA A 2 -6.46 17.45 -4.79
C ALA A 2 -7.05 16.07 -4.41
N GLU A 3 -8.36 15.88 -4.66
CA GLU A 3 -9.06 14.62 -4.34
C GLU A 3 -8.42 13.33 -4.91
N LYS A 4 -7.77 13.41 -6.09
CA LYS A 4 -7.07 12.24 -6.67
C LYS A 4 -5.77 11.92 -5.92
N PHE A 5 -5.08 12.96 -5.45
CA PHE A 5 -3.87 12.84 -4.64
C PHE A 5 -4.21 12.41 -3.22
N ASP A 6 -5.24 12.99 -2.61
CA ASP A 6 -5.73 12.59 -1.29
C ASP A 6 -6.11 11.09 -1.28
N ASN A 7 -6.77 10.63 -2.34
CA ASN A 7 -7.12 9.21 -2.49
C ASN A 7 -5.88 8.31 -2.66
N LEU A 8 -4.88 8.73 -3.46
CA LEU A 8 -3.63 7.99 -3.58
C LEU A 8 -2.87 7.93 -2.25
N GLU A 9 -2.78 9.06 -1.54
CA GLU A 9 -2.13 9.18 -0.24
C GLU A 9 -2.76 8.23 0.78
N GLU A 10 -4.09 8.24 0.90
CA GLU A 10 -4.82 7.35 1.81
C GLU A 10 -4.54 5.86 1.51
N HIS A 11 -4.50 5.47 0.23
CA HIS A 11 -4.19 4.08 -0.15
C HIS A 11 -2.74 3.71 0.13
N LEU A 12 -1.80 4.64 -0.08
CA LEU A 12 -0.38 4.44 0.25
C LEU A 12 -0.17 4.30 1.77
N GLU A 13 -0.79 5.15 2.58
CA GLU A 13 -0.72 5.07 4.04
C GLU A 13 -1.26 3.74 4.56
N LYS A 14 -2.44 3.33 4.09
CA LYS A 14 -3.03 2.02 4.43
C LYS A 14 -2.12 0.86 4.00
N PHE A 15 -1.50 0.97 2.84
CA PHE A 15 -0.60 -0.06 2.32
C PHE A 15 0.68 -0.17 3.18
N ILE A 16 1.30 0.96 3.52
CA ILE A 16 2.47 1.02 4.41
C ILE A 16 2.12 0.44 5.79
N GLU A 17 0.96 0.77 6.35
CA GLU A 17 0.51 0.23 7.63
C GLU A 17 0.29 -1.29 7.57
N ASN A 18 -0.26 -1.81 6.48
CA ASN A 18 -0.38 -3.26 6.27
C ASN A 18 0.98 -3.96 6.20
N ILE A 19 1.99 -3.35 5.56
CA ILE A 19 3.37 -3.86 5.57
C ILE A 19 3.93 -3.89 6.99
N ARG A 20 3.74 -2.81 7.77
CA ARG A 20 4.21 -2.74 9.15
C ARG A 20 3.61 -3.87 10.00
N GLN A 21 2.30 -4.07 9.90
CA GLN A 21 1.61 -5.15 10.62
C GLN A 21 2.08 -6.54 10.18
N LEU A 22 2.32 -6.73 8.88
CA LEU A 22 2.92 -7.96 8.35
C LEU A 22 4.30 -8.22 8.96
N GLY A 23 5.15 -7.18 9.04
CA GLY A 23 6.46 -7.25 9.68
C GLY A 23 6.40 -7.68 11.15
N ILE A 24 5.42 -7.19 11.91
CA ILE A 24 5.18 -7.62 13.29
C ILE A 24 4.81 -9.11 13.35
N ILE A 25 3.86 -9.55 12.53
CA ILE A 25 3.40 -10.95 12.49
C ILE A 25 4.54 -11.90 12.13
N VAL A 26 5.39 -11.52 11.17
CA VAL A 26 6.52 -12.36 10.74
C VAL A 26 7.64 -12.35 11.78
N SER A 27 7.83 -11.26 12.52
CA SER A 27 8.88 -11.16 13.54
C SER A 27 8.58 -12.01 14.79
N ASP A 28 7.31 -12.11 15.19
CA ASP A 28 6.84 -12.95 16.31
C ASP A 28 5.86 -14.02 15.81
N PHE A 29 6.29 -14.77 14.79
CA PHE A 29 5.41 -15.73 14.14
C PHE A 29 5.09 -16.92 15.06
N GLN A 30 3.79 -17.18 15.23
CA GLN A 30 3.26 -18.36 15.91
C GLN A 30 2.37 -19.16 14.95
N PRO A 31 2.22 -20.49 15.12
CA PRO A 31 1.37 -21.29 14.23
C PRO A 31 -0.08 -20.80 14.12
N SER A 32 -0.63 -20.24 15.21
CA SER A 32 -1.94 -19.58 15.25
C SER A 32 -2.01 -18.32 14.37
N SER A 33 -0.89 -17.65 14.15
CA SER A 33 -0.78 -16.43 13.35
C SER A 33 -0.83 -16.67 11.84
N GLN A 34 -0.72 -17.93 11.36
CA GLN A 34 -0.72 -18.25 9.93
C GLN A 34 -1.97 -17.72 9.20
N THR A 35 -3.14 -17.83 9.83
CA THR A 35 -4.38 -17.31 9.24
C THR A 35 -4.34 -15.79 9.09
N GLY A 36 -3.88 -15.08 10.12
CA GLY A 36 -3.71 -13.62 10.08
C GLY A 36 -2.66 -13.19 9.05
N LEU A 37 -1.56 -13.94 8.93
CA LEU A 37 -0.54 -13.75 7.91
C LEU A 37 -1.12 -13.88 6.51
N ASN A 38 -1.87 -14.95 6.22
CA ASN A 38 -2.51 -15.16 4.92
C ASN A 38 -3.51 -14.05 4.59
N GLN A 39 -4.29 -13.59 5.58
CA GLN A 39 -5.18 -12.44 5.40
C GLN A 39 -4.40 -11.18 5.05
N LYS A 40 -3.29 -10.90 5.74
CA LYS A 40 -2.44 -9.74 5.44
C LYS A 40 -1.80 -9.83 4.06
N LEU A 41 -1.33 -10.99 3.63
CA LEU A 41 -0.81 -11.18 2.27
C LEU A 41 -1.87 -10.91 1.19
N ASN A 42 -3.11 -11.35 1.41
CA ASN A 42 -4.20 -11.01 0.47
C ASN A 42 -4.50 -9.50 0.47
N LEU A 43 -4.50 -8.85 1.64
CA LEU A 43 -4.67 -7.39 1.72
C LEU A 43 -3.54 -6.62 1.04
N MET A 44 -2.31 -7.15 1.06
CA MET A 44 -1.17 -6.59 0.32
C MET A 44 -1.40 -6.63 -1.19
N ILE A 45 -1.92 -7.75 -1.71
CA ILE A 45 -2.25 -7.89 -3.14
C ILE A 45 -3.34 -6.88 -3.52
N THR A 46 -4.43 -6.82 -2.75
CA THR A 46 -5.52 -5.86 -3.01
C THR A 46 -5.02 -4.41 -2.91
N GLY A 47 -4.22 -4.09 -1.90
CA GLY A 47 -3.65 -2.75 -1.72
C GLY A 47 -2.79 -2.31 -2.90
N LEU A 48 -1.94 -3.20 -3.44
CA LEU A 48 -1.16 -2.92 -4.66
C LEU A 48 -2.06 -2.68 -5.87
N GLN A 49 -3.14 -3.47 -6.02
CA GLN A 49 -4.10 -3.28 -7.10
C GLN A 49 -4.82 -1.93 -7.00
N ASP A 50 -5.15 -1.49 -5.79
CA ASP A 50 -5.82 -0.20 -5.58
C ASP A 50 -4.86 0.98 -5.81
N VAL A 51 -3.61 0.87 -5.35
CA VAL A 51 -2.56 1.87 -5.68
C VAL A 51 -2.37 1.99 -7.19
N GLU A 52 -2.36 0.88 -7.93
CA GLU A 52 -2.26 0.91 -9.40
C GLU A 52 -3.47 1.60 -10.05
N LYS A 53 -4.70 1.37 -9.55
CA LYS A 53 -5.90 2.09 -10.02
C LYS A 53 -5.80 3.59 -9.75
N CYS A 54 -5.32 3.99 -8.57
CA CYS A 54 -5.09 5.40 -8.24
C CYS A 54 -4.04 6.03 -9.17
N ARG A 55 -2.93 5.31 -9.44
CA ARG A 55 -1.88 5.74 -10.37
C ARG A 55 -2.42 6.02 -11.76
N GLN A 56 -3.31 5.17 -12.27
CA GLN A 56 -3.94 5.36 -13.59
C GLN A 56 -4.80 6.64 -13.68
N GLN A 57 -5.30 7.16 -12.55
CA GLN A 57 -6.05 8.42 -12.51
C GLN A 57 -5.15 9.66 -12.56
N LEU A 58 -3.83 9.48 -12.39
CA LEU A 58 -2.79 10.51 -12.37
C LEU A 58 -1.87 10.43 -13.60
N ASN A 59 -2.27 9.71 -14.65
CA ASN A 59 -1.47 9.54 -15.88
C ASN A 59 -1.10 10.87 -16.57
N ASP A 60 -1.84 11.94 -16.30
CA ASP A 60 -1.61 13.30 -16.78
C ASP A 60 -0.61 14.10 -15.93
N ILE A 61 -0.15 13.55 -14.81
CA ILE A 61 0.84 14.16 -13.92
C ILE A 61 2.24 13.66 -14.30
N HIS A 62 3.17 14.60 -14.48
CA HIS A 62 4.58 14.29 -14.66
C HIS A 62 5.37 14.87 -13.49
N VAL A 63 6.10 14.00 -12.80
CA VAL A 63 7.01 14.40 -11.72
C VAL A 63 8.34 14.80 -12.37
N PRO A 64 8.79 16.05 -12.21
CA PRO A 64 10.09 16.50 -12.72
C PRO A 64 11.22 15.68 -12.10
N LEU A 65 12.30 15.43 -12.85
CA LEU A 65 13.44 14.65 -12.35
C LEU A 65 14.12 15.33 -11.15
N GLU A 66 14.03 16.65 -11.09
CA GLU A 66 14.55 17.49 -10.02
C GLU A 66 13.84 17.25 -8.68
N ALA A 67 12.68 16.59 -8.67
CA ALA A 67 11.96 16.25 -7.44
C ALA A 67 12.42 14.93 -6.80
N PHE A 68 13.34 14.18 -7.44
CA PHE A 68 13.85 12.89 -6.95
C PHE A 68 15.18 13.00 -6.17
N GLU A 69 15.54 14.21 -5.68
CA GLU A 69 16.75 14.47 -4.89
C GLU A 69 16.90 13.59 -3.64
#